data_AF-A0A5C6KE07-F1
#
_entry.id   AF-A0A5C6KE07-F1
#
_cell.length_a   1.000
_cell.length_b   1.000
_cell.length_c   1.000
_cell.angle_alpha   90.00
_cell.angle_beta   90.00
_cell.angle_gamma   90.00
#
_symmetry.space_group_name_H-M   'P 1'
#
loop_
_entity.id
_entity.type
_entity.pdbx_description
1 polymer ?
#
loop_
_entity_poly.entity_id
_entity_poly.type
_entity_poly.pdbx_seq_one_letter_code
_entity_poly.pdbx_strand_id
1 'polypeptide(L)'
;MREFALLLKFAFLLLSVLLVFFSPRCFSYEFCACILFLYLIENLLYFTCYKEDVVSFHGVFFLSFLFANFIYPVFYYVDNTYVSLFRFEFDESVISYATSVAFCAYNCYLLGVLSVDRKMAFKLKSCNARFVTCSFIDALFYLILLLFFCYTFLGGFDYIEDTYENDNFGSTPFYIRIMVMSLRYLMLIFLMYMFQMYKNKHVLRKKYIYTIVAVCICFILAGNRGMPLGVLLLLLIGFNDCIRKINLSWLFAFGVIGVVLLSFFSYFRYDSSISFLDFSDIIESPFDLFLDLIINNRNLYSLISYAEHNGYTYFSTQLGIFSFIPFAQSFIVNVFDVGLHNLTSADFNSYLTFGSVAGELGLGTNMVSDIYLSFGLIGVVVIFYLFGIYLQYCKSNSINSIYCFIAYSVMVSDSVFIVRGSVFEIVKLLIWFSTFEKLRQIVCSYVKK
;
A
#
# COMPACT_ATOMS: atom_id res chain seq x y z
N MET A 1 28.42 6.23 16.63
CA MET A 1 27.04 6.61 16.28
C MET A 1 26.36 5.55 15.40
N ARG A 2 26.82 5.30 14.16
CA ARG A 2 26.19 4.28 13.29
C ARG A 2 26.30 2.84 13.80
N GLU A 3 27.46 2.44 14.32
CA GLU A 3 27.67 1.12 14.90
C GLU A 3 26.81 0.89 16.16
N PHE A 4 26.73 1.89 17.03
CA PHE A 4 25.83 1.88 18.20
C PHE A 4 24.36 1.74 17.79
N ALA A 5 23.94 2.47 16.75
CA ALA A 5 22.58 2.41 16.26
C ALA A 5 22.24 1.05 15.61
N LEU A 6 23.20 0.42 14.92
CA LEU A 6 23.07 -0.95 14.40
C LEU A 6 22.98 -1.97 15.53
N LEU A 7 23.82 -1.86 16.57
CA LEU A 7 23.78 -2.73 17.74
C LEU A 7 22.44 -2.63 18.48
N LEU A 8 21.93 -1.41 18.65
CA LEU A 8 20.60 -1.17 19.21
C LEU A 8 19.50 -1.84 18.36
N LYS A 9 19.63 -1.83 17.03
CA LYS A 9 18.66 -2.48 16.13
C LYS A 9 18.72 -4.00 16.20
N PHE A 10 19.91 -4.58 16.30
CA PHE A 10 20.03 -6.01 16.58
C PHE A 10 19.39 -6.40 17.92
N ALA A 11 19.51 -5.55 18.94
CA ALA A 11 18.84 -5.77 20.22
C ALA A 11 17.30 -5.72 20.09
N PHE A 12 16.75 -4.76 19.36
CA PHE A 12 15.31 -4.69 19.07
C PHE A 12 14.80 -5.90 18.27
N LEU A 13 15.55 -6.35 17.27
CA LEU A 13 15.21 -7.55 16.52
C LEU A 13 15.22 -8.79 17.43
N LEU A 14 16.26 -8.99 18.23
CA LEU A 14 16.34 -10.12 19.16
C LEU A 14 15.19 -10.08 20.17
N LEU A 15 14.87 -8.91 20.71
CA LEU A 15 13.72 -8.70 21.58
C LEU A 15 12.41 -9.08 20.87
N SER A 16 12.21 -8.65 19.62
CA SER A 16 11.00 -8.96 18.86
C SER A 16 10.82 -10.46 18.63
N VAL A 17 11.91 -11.19 18.34
CA VAL A 17 11.88 -12.65 18.18
C VAL A 17 11.57 -13.33 19.50
N LEU A 18 12.15 -12.88 20.62
CA LEU A 18 11.83 -13.40 21.94
C LEU A 18 10.35 -13.17 22.29
N LEU A 19 9.80 -11.98 21.99
CA LEU A 19 8.39 -11.67 22.23
C LEU A 19 7.45 -12.61 21.45
N VAL A 20 7.83 -13.03 20.24
CA VAL A 20 7.06 -14.03 19.47
C VAL A 20 7.01 -15.39 20.19
N PHE A 21 8.15 -15.86 20.72
CA PHE A 21 8.18 -17.16 21.42
C PHE A 21 7.54 -17.12 22.81
N PHE A 22 7.54 -15.97 23.48
CA PHE A 22 6.94 -15.78 24.81
C PHE A 22 5.54 -15.16 24.77
N SER A 23 4.94 -15.03 23.59
CA SER A 23 3.61 -14.44 23.47
C SER A 23 2.59 -15.27 24.26
N PRO A 24 1.69 -14.63 25.03
CA PRO A 24 0.57 -15.32 25.66
C PRO A 24 -0.30 -16.04 24.62
N ARG A 25 -0.82 -17.22 24.98
CA ARG A 25 -1.76 -18.02 24.14
C ARG A 25 -3.20 -17.49 24.17
N CYS A 26 -3.43 -16.42 24.91
CA CYS A 26 -4.69 -15.71 24.99
C CYS A 26 -4.41 -14.22 24.86
N PHE A 27 -5.46 -13.43 24.62
CA PHE A 27 -5.32 -11.99 24.59
C PHE A 27 -4.77 -11.45 25.93
N SER A 28 -3.68 -10.68 25.86
CA SER A 28 -3.18 -9.85 26.96
C SER A 28 -3.02 -8.41 26.48
N TYR A 29 -3.78 -7.52 27.11
CA TYR A 29 -3.73 -6.09 26.84
C TYR A 29 -2.34 -5.52 27.12
N GLU A 30 -1.75 -5.85 28.27
CA GLU A 30 -0.44 -5.32 28.69
C GLU A 30 0.66 -5.71 27.72
N PHE A 31 0.59 -6.93 27.19
CA PHE A 31 1.52 -7.43 26.19
C PHE A 31 1.40 -6.66 24.87
N CYS A 32 0.17 -6.48 24.36
CA CYS A 32 -0.08 -5.71 23.13
C CYS A 32 0.30 -4.23 23.28
N ALA A 33 -0.01 -3.61 24.43
CA ALA A 33 0.38 -2.24 24.74
C ALA A 33 1.90 -2.08 24.84
N CYS A 34 2.61 -3.06 25.41
CA CYS A 34 4.06 -3.09 25.45
C CYS A 34 4.66 -3.13 24.04
N ILE A 35 4.15 -3.99 23.15
CA ILE A 35 4.59 -4.05 21.76
C ILE A 35 4.36 -2.72 21.04
N LEU A 36 3.17 -2.12 21.19
CA LEU A 36 2.88 -0.81 20.61
C LEU A 36 3.87 0.26 21.10
N PHE A 37 4.16 0.28 22.41
CA PHE A 37 5.12 1.23 22.97
C PHE A 37 6.54 1.03 22.41
N LEU A 38 6.99 -0.22 22.32
CA LEU A 38 8.28 -0.56 21.71
C LEU A 38 8.35 -0.13 20.25
N TYR A 39 7.28 -0.37 19.48
CA TYR A 39 7.15 0.07 18.08
C TYR A 39 7.25 1.59 17.92
N LEU A 40 6.60 2.36 18.80
CA LEU A 40 6.65 3.83 18.78
C LEU A 40 8.05 4.35 19.15
N ILE A 41 8.69 3.80 20.19
CA ILE A 41 10.07 4.15 20.56
C ILE A 41 11.02 3.85 19.40
N GLU A 42 10.88 2.68 18.79
CA GLU A 42 11.75 2.25 17.72
C GLU A 42 11.71 3.23 16.53
N ASN A 43 10.50 3.69 16.19
CA ASN A 43 10.28 4.68 15.14
C ASN A 43 10.81 6.06 15.49
N LEU A 44 10.60 6.51 16.73
CA LEU A 44 11.16 7.76 17.22
C LEU A 44 12.69 7.75 17.08
N LEU A 45 13.34 6.66 17.50
CA LEU A 45 14.78 6.46 17.34
C LEU A 45 15.20 6.40 15.87
N TYR A 46 14.41 5.76 15.00
CA TYR A 46 14.69 5.71 13.58
C TYR A 46 14.74 7.12 12.97
N PHE A 47 13.68 7.93 13.12
CA PHE A 47 13.64 9.26 12.52
C PHE A 47 14.63 10.25 13.16
N THR A 48 14.85 10.17 14.48
CA THR A 48 15.75 11.11 15.19
C THR A 48 17.23 10.75 15.02
N CYS A 49 17.62 9.49 15.25
CA CYS A 49 19.03 9.09 15.20
C CYS A 49 19.55 8.93 13.76
N TYR A 50 18.71 8.46 12.82
CA TYR A 50 19.11 8.26 11.43
C TYR A 50 18.81 9.45 10.51
N LYS A 51 18.19 10.51 11.06
CA LYS A 51 17.84 11.76 10.37
C LYS A 51 17.12 11.48 9.04
N GLU A 52 16.20 10.53 9.06
CA GLU A 52 15.37 10.22 7.89
C GLU A 52 14.20 11.20 7.83
N ASP A 53 13.81 11.56 6.62
CA ASP A 53 12.66 12.44 6.42
C ASP A 53 11.37 11.68 6.74
N VAL A 54 10.55 12.27 7.60
CA VAL A 54 9.20 11.76 7.92
C VAL A 54 8.29 11.81 6.69
N VAL A 55 8.47 12.82 5.82
CA VAL A 55 7.75 12.95 4.54
C VAL A 55 8.42 12.09 3.48
N SER A 56 8.41 10.78 3.70
CA SER A 56 8.98 9.77 2.80
C SER A 56 8.12 8.51 2.83
N PHE A 57 8.45 7.53 1.99
CA PHE A 57 7.83 6.20 2.06
C PHE A 57 7.83 5.67 3.50
N HIS A 58 8.94 5.78 4.24
CA HIS A 58 9.06 5.19 5.56
C HIS A 58 8.09 5.79 6.58
N GLY A 59 7.85 7.10 6.53
CA GLY A 59 6.91 7.75 7.45
C GLY A 59 5.45 7.38 7.17
N VAL A 60 5.07 7.33 5.88
CA VAL A 60 3.73 6.88 5.50
C VAL A 60 3.53 5.40 5.81
N PHE A 61 4.50 4.55 5.46
CA PHE A 61 4.47 3.12 5.75
C PHE A 61 4.42 2.86 7.27
N PHE A 62 5.18 3.60 8.09
CA PHE A 62 5.10 3.53 9.55
C PHE A 62 3.68 3.80 10.06
N LEU A 63 3.04 4.88 9.61
CA LEU A 63 1.67 5.21 10.03
C LEU A 63 0.69 4.14 9.57
N SER A 64 0.74 3.73 8.31
CA SER A 64 -0.17 2.70 7.80
C SER A 64 0.01 1.36 8.50
N PHE A 65 1.26 0.95 8.78
CA PHE A 65 1.57 -0.28 9.50
C PHE A 65 1.12 -0.21 10.98
N LEU A 66 1.19 0.98 11.60
CA LEU A 66 0.65 1.22 12.95
C LEU A 66 -0.84 0.90 13.02
N PHE A 67 -1.62 1.55 12.16
CA PHE A 67 -3.07 1.38 12.13
C PHE A 67 -3.49 -0.05 11.75
N ALA A 68 -2.79 -0.67 10.80
CA ALA A 68 -3.14 -1.98 10.28
C ALA A 68 -2.80 -3.16 11.22
N ASN A 69 -1.95 -2.97 12.24
CA ASN A 69 -1.46 -4.10 13.06
C ASN A 69 -1.46 -3.88 14.59
N PHE A 70 -1.56 -2.64 15.10
CA PHE A 70 -1.39 -2.38 16.54
C PHE A 70 -2.52 -1.56 17.20
N ILE A 71 -3.33 -0.84 16.43
CA ILE A 71 -4.35 0.06 17.02
C ILE A 71 -5.55 -0.72 17.57
N TYR A 72 -6.06 -1.72 16.84
CA TYR A 72 -7.22 -2.50 17.29
C TYR A 72 -7.04 -3.14 18.68
N PRO A 73 -5.98 -3.92 18.97
CA PRO A 73 -5.87 -4.65 20.22
C PRO A 73 -5.70 -3.75 21.46
N VAL A 74 -5.27 -2.50 21.28
CA VAL A 74 -5.02 -1.56 22.38
C VAL A 74 -6.16 -0.56 22.57
N PHE A 75 -6.79 -0.10 21.48
CA PHE A 75 -7.77 1.00 21.54
C PHE A 75 -9.21 0.59 21.22
N TYR A 76 -9.45 -0.56 20.59
CA TYR A 76 -10.81 -1.00 20.23
C TYR A 76 -11.22 -2.28 20.93
N TYR A 77 -10.35 -3.28 21.01
CA TYR A 77 -10.74 -4.60 21.50
C TYR A 77 -11.35 -4.57 22.91
N VAL A 78 -10.89 -3.66 23.78
CA VAL A 78 -11.34 -3.52 25.17
C VAL A 78 -12.73 -2.87 25.28
N ASP A 79 -12.99 -1.81 24.51
CA ASP A 79 -14.18 -0.96 24.67
C ASP A 79 -15.23 -1.18 23.57
N ASN A 80 -14.82 -1.62 22.38
CA ASN A 80 -15.67 -1.83 21.21
C ASN A 80 -15.14 -2.96 20.32
N THR A 81 -15.33 -4.20 20.77
CA THR A 81 -14.75 -5.40 20.15
C THR A 81 -15.27 -5.67 18.73
N TYR A 82 -16.55 -5.42 18.46
CA TYR A 82 -17.25 -5.86 17.24
C TYR A 82 -17.49 -4.74 16.20
N VAL A 83 -16.61 -3.73 16.16
CA VAL A 83 -16.73 -2.65 15.17
C VAL A 83 -16.56 -3.16 13.74
N SER A 84 -17.45 -2.75 12.84
CA SER A 84 -17.31 -2.99 11.39
C SER A 84 -17.07 -4.46 11.05
N LEU A 85 -15.97 -4.82 10.36
CA LEU A 85 -15.69 -6.21 9.97
C LEU A 85 -15.25 -7.10 11.14
N PHE A 86 -14.97 -6.54 12.33
CA PHE A 86 -14.73 -7.35 13.53
C PHE A 86 -15.99 -8.02 14.07
N ARG A 87 -17.19 -7.68 13.54
CA ARG A 87 -18.44 -8.41 13.80
C ARG A 87 -18.42 -9.86 13.29
N PHE A 88 -17.54 -10.15 12.33
CA PHE A 88 -17.38 -11.50 11.78
C PHE A 88 -16.40 -12.28 12.65
N GLU A 89 -16.75 -13.53 12.98
CA GLU A 89 -15.97 -14.38 13.88
C GLU A 89 -14.50 -14.47 13.47
N PHE A 90 -13.62 -14.38 14.47
CA PHE A 90 -12.18 -14.62 14.35
C PHE A 90 -11.65 -15.13 15.70
N ASP A 91 -10.50 -15.77 15.68
CA ASP A 91 -9.88 -16.30 16.91
C ASP A 91 -9.17 -15.19 17.69
N GLU A 92 -9.80 -14.76 18.79
CA GLU A 92 -9.29 -13.72 19.67
C GLU A 92 -8.05 -14.17 20.48
N SER A 93 -7.84 -15.48 20.65
CA SER A 93 -6.71 -16.00 21.42
C SER A 93 -5.36 -15.73 20.75
N VAL A 94 -5.38 -15.56 19.42
CA VAL A 94 -4.20 -15.35 18.56
C VAL A 94 -3.76 -13.87 18.52
N ILE A 95 -4.57 -12.93 19.02
CA ILE A 95 -4.29 -11.48 18.92
C ILE A 95 -2.88 -11.13 19.42
N SER A 96 -2.49 -11.60 20.62
CA SER A 96 -1.18 -11.30 21.20
C SER A 96 -0.03 -11.91 20.38
N TYR A 97 -0.18 -13.15 19.91
CA TYR A 97 0.81 -13.79 19.04
C TYR A 97 0.95 -13.04 17.70
N ALA A 98 -0.16 -12.79 17.01
CA ALA A 98 -0.17 -12.09 15.74
C ALA A 98 0.43 -10.68 15.81
N THR A 99 0.14 -9.95 16.89
CA THR A 99 0.71 -8.61 17.15
C THR A 99 2.24 -8.70 17.30
N SER A 100 2.75 -9.73 17.97
CA SER A 100 4.20 -9.95 18.11
C SER A 100 4.87 -10.32 16.78
N VAL A 101 4.20 -11.12 15.94
CA VAL A 101 4.68 -11.47 14.59
C VAL A 101 4.76 -10.22 13.71
N ALA A 102 3.76 -9.32 13.77
CA ALA A 102 3.80 -8.04 13.06
C ALA A 102 4.95 -7.13 13.53
N PHE A 103 5.24 -7.11 14.84
CA PHE A 103 6.39 -6.38 15.38
C PHE A 103 7.72 -6.97 14.91
N CYS A 104 7.85 -8.30 14.88
CA CYS A 104 9.03 -8.98 14.34
C CYS A 104 9.22 -8.67 12.84
N ALA A 105 8.14 -8.71 12.06
CA ALA A 105 8.14 -8.35 10.63
C ALA A 105 8.68 -6.94 10.40
N TYR A 106 8.19 -5.98 11.19
CA TYR A 106 8.60 -4.59 11.11
C TYR A 106 10.09 -4.38 11.44
N ASN A 107 10.58 -5.04 12.49
CA ASN A 107 12.00 -5.01 12.86
C ASN A 107 12.90 -5.58 11.76
N CYS A 108 12.47 -6.68 11.12
CA CYS A 108 13.19 -7.26 9.98
C CYS A 108 13.26 -6.28 8.79
N TYR A 109 12.14 -5.61 8.49
CA TYR A 109 12.10 -4.58 7.45
C TYR A 109 13.04 -3.41 7.75
N LEU A 110 13.01 -2.85 8.97
CA LEU A 110 13.90 -1.76 9.34
C LEU A 110 15.37 -2.18 9.29
N LEU A 111 15.70 -3.40 9.71
CA LEU A 111 17.06 -3.93 9.56
C LEU A 111 17.49 -4.00 8.08
N GLY A 112 16.59 -4.43 7.20
CA GLY A 112 16.81 -4.45 5.76
C GLY A 112 17.12 -3.07 5.19
N VAL A 113 16.33 -2.06 5.60
CA VAL A 113 16.56 -0.65 5.21
C VAL A 113 17.94 -0.17 5.66
N LEU A 114 18.35 -0.48 6.88
CA LEU A 114 19.62 -0.02 7.44
C LEU A 114 20.85 -0.76 6.91
N SER A 115 20.65 -1.95 6.35
CA SER A 115 21.71 -2.79 5.77
C SER A 115 22.27 -2.20 4.46
N VAL A 116 21.50 -1.36 3.76
CA VAL A 116 21.91 -0.77 2.48
C VAL A 116 22.68 0.52 2.72
N ASP A 117 23.93 0.54 2.27
CA ASP A 117 24.84 1.65 2.50
C ASP A 117 24.52 2.85 1.59
N ARG A 118 24.16 4.01 2.17
CA ARG A 118 23.78 5.22 1.39
C ARG A 118 24.87 5.69 0.40
N LYS A 119 26.13 5.36 0.67
CA LYS A 119 27.29 5.71 -0.19
C LYS A 119 27.38 4.86 -1.47
N MET A 120 26.67 3.74 -1.55
CA MET A 120 26.69 2.83 -2.70
C MET A 120 26.09 3.48 -3.97
N ALA A 121 25.24 4.49 -3.79
CA ALA A 121 24.61 5.28 -4.86
C ALA A 121 25.61 6.00 -5.80
N PHE A 122 26.82 6.34 -5.35
CA PHE A 122 27.78 7.10 -6.17
C PHE A 122 28.71 6.23 -7.03
N LYS A 123 28.75 4.91 -6.82
CA LYS A 123 29.72 4.03 -7.52
C LYS A 123 29.20 3.43 -8.82
N LEU A 124 27.91 3.54 -9.11
CA LEU A 124 27.34 3.04 -10.36
C LEU A 124 27.56 4.09 -11.46
N LYS A 125 28.37 3.73 -12.47
CA LYS A 125 28.49 4.49 -13.74
C LYS A 125 27.08 4.87 -14.20
N SER A 126 26.89 6.14 -14.51
CA SER A 126 25.64 6.67 -15.06
C SER A 126 25.18 5.78 -16.21
N CYS A 127 24.17 4.95 -15.99
CA CYS A 127 23.42 4.40 -17.10
C CYS A 127 22.83 5.61 -17.81
N ASN A 128 23.24 5.83 -19.06
CA ASN A 128 22.72 6.89 -19.92
C ASN A 128 21.21 6.74 -20.01
N ALA A 129 20.47 7.38 -19.10
CA ALA A 129 19.05 7.57 -19.23
C ALA A 129 18.87 8.39 -20.50
N ARG A 130 18.51 7.74 -21.61
CA ARG A 130 18.04 8.47 -22.80
C ARG A 130 16.88 9.33 -22.35
N PHE A 131 17.13 10.64 -22.33
CA PHE A 131 16.23 11.66 -21.81
C PHE A 131 14.82 11.51 -22.40
N VAL A 132 13.82 11.59 -21.52
CA VAL A 132 12.42 11.74 -21.90
C VAL A 132 12.23 13.13 -22.50
N THR A 133 11.61 13.20 -23.68
CA THR A 133 11.35 14.48 -24.35
C THR A 133 10.06 15.12 -23.82
N CYS A 134 9.99 16.45 -23.86
CA CYS A 134 8.74 17.18 -23.54
C CYS A 134 7.56 16.69 -24.39
N SER A 135 7.80 16.33 -25.66
CA SER A 135 6.77 15.80 -26.57
C SER A 135 6.17 14.47 -26.11
N PHE A 136 6.97 13.60 -25.51
CA PHE A 136 6.48 12.33 -24.97
C PHE A 136 5.59 12.55 -23.74
N ILE A 137 5.98 13.48 -22.86
CA ILE A 137 5.16 13.85 -21.70
C ILE A 137 3.84 14.50 -22.14
N ASP A 138 3.89 15.38 -23.14
CA ASP A 138 2.68 15.96 -23.72
C ASP A 138 1.77 14.87 -24.32
N ALA A 139 2.32 13.91 -25.06
CA ALA A 139 1.55 12.80 -25.61
C ALA A 139 0.91 11.91 -24.53
N LEU A 140 1.66 11.56 -23.47
CA LEU A 140 1.11 10.83 -22.32
C LEU A 140 -0.02 11.61 -21.64
N PHE A 141 0.15 12.93 -21.48
CA PHE A 141 -0.87 13.78 -20.88
C PHE A 141 -2.17 13.77 -21.70
N TYR A 142 -2.08 13.92 -23.02
CA TYR A 142 -3.26 13.86 -23.88
C TYR A 142 -3.90 12.48 -23.92
N LEU A 143 -3.11 11.40 -23.82
CA LEU A 143 -3.62 10.03 -23.69
C LEU A 143 -4.42 9.85 -22.39
N ILE A 144 -3.93 10.38 -21.26
CA ILE A 144 -4.65 10.36 -19.98
C ILE A 144 -5.99 11.07 -20.11
N LEU A 145 -6.00 12.26 -20.72
CA LEU A 145 -7.23 13.01 -20.93
C LEU A 145 -8.21 12.24 -21.83
N LEU A 146 -7.73 11.68 -22.94
CA LEU A 146 -8.56 10.88 -23.83
C LEU A 146 -9.20 9.71 -23.08
N LEU A 147 -8.40 8.94 -22.34
CA LEU A 147 -8.91 7.81 -21.56
C LEU A 147 -9.87 8.24 -20.46
N PHE A 148 -9.63 9.38 -19.80
CA PHE A 148 -10.54 9.96 -18.84
C PHE A 148 -11.89 10.30 -19.47
N PHE A 149 -11.90 10.97 -20.63
CA PHE A 149 -13.14 11.26 -21.34
C PHE A 149 -13.84 9.99 -21.81
N CYS A 150 -13.12 9.02 -22.38
CA CYS A 150 -13.69 7.72 -22.76
C CYS A 150 -14.32 7.01 -21.56
N TYR A 151 -13.66 7.02 -20.41
CA TYR A 151 -14.17 6.46 -19.18
C TYR A 151 -15.49 7.10 -18.75
N THR A 152 -15.55 8.44 -18.76
CA THR A 152 -16.75 9.20 -18.44
C THR A 152 -17.89 8.91 -19.42
N PHE A 153 -17.62 8.92 -20.73
CA PHE A 153 -18.63 8.69 -21.77
C PHE A 153 -19.20 7.27 -21.77
N LEU A 154 -18.43 6.28 -21.30
CA LEU A 154 -18.86 4.89 -21.20
C LEU A 154 -19.64 4.59 -19.91
N GLY A 155 -20.05 5.62 -19.14
CA GLY A 155 -20.80 5.45 -17.89
C GLY A 155 -19.94 5.00 -16.72
N GLY A 156 -18.63 5.28 -16.75
CA GLY A 156 -17.72 4.84 -15.69
C GLY A 156 -18.00 5.46 -14.32
N PHE A 157 -18.55 6.69 -14.26
CA PHE A 157 -18.91 7.33 -13.00
C PHE A 157 -20.20 6.76 -12.41
N ASP A 158 -21.25 6.63 -13.23
CA ASP A 158 -22.51 6.00 -12.86
C ASP A 158 -22.26 4.60 -12.27
N TYR A 159 -21.34 3.84 -12.86
CA TYR A 159 -20.96 2.53 -12.35
C TYR A 159 -20.30 2.58 -10.94
N ILE A 160 -19.37 3.52 -10.72
CA ILE A 160 -18.74 3.66 -9.40
C ILE A 160 -19.80 4.05 -8.37
N GLU A 161 -20.67 4.98 -8.71
CA GLU A 161 -21.77 5.43 -7.85
C GLU A 161 -22.68 4.25 -7.49
N ASP A 162 -23.15 3.48 -8.48
CA ASP A 162 -23.96 2.28 -8.26
C ASP A 162 -23.28 1.22 -7.39
N THR A 163 -21.97 1.02 -7.56
CA THR A 163 -21.22 0.01 -6.79
C THR A 163 -21.12 0.37 -5.32
N TYR A 164 -21.03 1.65 -5.00
CA TYR A 164 -20.80 2.14 -3.64
C TYR A 164 -22.07 2.67 -2.96
N GLU A 165 -23.15 2.97 -3.69
CA GLU A 165 -24.44 3.41 -3.13
C GLU A 165 -25.43 2.27 -2.97
N ASN A 166 -25.50 1.34 -3.93
CA ASN A 166 -26.52 0.30 -3.95
C ASN A 166 -26.01 -1.07 -3.45
N ASP A 167 -24.76 -1.14 -2.96
CA ASP A 167 -24.03 -2.39 -2.66
C ASP A 167 -24.12 -3.44 -3.78
N ASN A 168 -24.41 -2.99 -5.01
CA ASN A 168 -24.57 -3.84 -6.17
C ASN A 168 -23.19 -4.13 -6.73
N PHE A 169 -22.50 -5.10 -6.14
CA PHE A 169 -21.30 -5.75 -6.68
C PHE A 169 -21.61 -6.59 -7.94
N GLY A 170 -22.62 -6.20 -8.73
CA GLY A 170 -22.92 -6.81 -10.01
C GLY A 170 -21.67 -6.86 -10.89
N SER A 171 -21.65 -7.80 -11.83
CA SER A 171 -20.51 -8.08 -12.70
C SER A 171 -20.06 -6.80 -13.41
N THR A 172 -19.06 -6.13 -12.85
CA THR A 172 -18.52 -4.91 -13.45
C THR A 172 -18.17 -5.23 -14.89
N PRO A 173 -18.59 -4.40 -15.85
CA PRO A 173 -18.13 -4.59 -17.20
C PRO A 173 -16.60 -4.52 -17.18
N PHE A 174 -15.96 -5.63 -17.52
CA PHE A 174 -14.52 -5.83 -17.34
C PHE A 174 -13.69 -4.68 -17.94
N TYR A 175 -14.19 -4.08 -19.02
CA TYR A 175 -13.59 -2.91 -19.66
C TYR A 175 -13.51 -1.67 -18.75
N ILE A 176 -14.52 -1.41 -17.90
CA ILE A 176 -14.54 -0.27 -16.96
C ILE A 176 -13.40 -0.43 -15.93
N ARG A 177 -13.24 -1.64 -15.36
CA ARG A 177 -12.14 -1.92 -14.42
C ARG A 177 -10.77 -1.73 -15.08
N ILE A 178 -10.60 -2.24 -16.30
CA ILE A 178 -9.36 -2.06 -17.07
C ILE A 178 -9.08 -0.57 -17.30
N MET A 179 -10.09 0.21 -17.67
CA MET A 179 -9.92 1.64 -17.94
C MET A 179 -9.48 2.41 -16.69
N VAL A 180 -10.11 2.21 -15.53
CA VAL A 180 -9.70 2.85 -14.27
C VAL A 180 -8.25 2.49 -13.91
N MET A 181 -7.91 1.20 -13.98
CA MET A 181 -6.56 0.73 -13.68
C MET A 181 -5.53 1.32 -14.64
N SER A 182 -5.84 1.35 -15.93
CA SER A 182 -4.98 1.94 -16.96
C SER A 182 -4.76 3.43 -16.73
N LEU A 183 -5.83 4.16 -16.37
CA LEU A 183 -5.78 5.58 -16.08
C LEU A 183 -4.91 5.85 -14.84
N ARG A 184 -5.06 5.04 -13.78
CA ARG A 184 -4.20 5.09 -12.59
C ARG A 184 -2.74 4.92 -12.96
N TYR A 185 -2.39 3.86 -13.70
CA TYR A 185 -1.00 3.59 -14.05
C TYR A 185 -0.41 4.67 -14.95
N LEU A 186 -1.17 5.17 -15.93
CA LEU A 186 -0.69 6.26 -16.79
C LEU A 186 -0.45 7.55 -16.01
N MET A 187 -1.30 7.90 -15.05
CA MET A 187 -1.08 9.05 -14.17
C MET A 187 0.20 8.90 -13.34
N LEU A 188 0.45 7.71 -12.80
CA LEU A 188 1.70 7.43 -12.07
C LEU A 188 2.92 7.57 -12.98
N ILE A 189 2.90 6.92 -14.15
CA ILE A 189 3.96 7.02 -15.17
C ILE A 189 4.21 8.50 -15.54
N PHE A 190 3.15 9.26 -15.76
CA PHE A 190 3.24 10.67 -16.11
C PHE A 190 3.89 11.49 -15.00
N LEU A 191 3.44 11.34 -13.74
CA LEU A 191 4.00 12.05 -12.59
C LEU A 191 5.48 11.73 -12.39
N MET A 192 5.84 10.46 -12.57
CA MET A 192 7.21 10.00 -12.50
C MET A 192 8.10 10.74 -13.51
N TYR A 193 7.72 10.76 -14.79
CA TYR A 193 8.50 11.49 -15.79
C TYR A 193 8.53 12.99 -15.57
N MET A 194 7.45 13.56 -15.06
CA MET A 194 7.38 14.97 -14.67
C MET A 194 8.41 15.32 -13.59
N PHE A 195 8.48 14.53 -12.51
CA PHE A 195 9.48 14.75 -11.46
C PHE A 195 10.91 14.52 -11.96
N GLN A 196 11.12 13.53 -12.82
CA GLN A 196 12.42 13.30 -13.44
C GLN A 196 12.86 14.48 -14.33
N MET A 197 11.94 15.06 -15.13
CA MET A 197 12.23 16.24 -15.94
C MET A 197 12.58 17.45 -15.08
N TYR A 198 11.86 17.66 -13.98
CA TYR A 198 12.16 18.74 -13.05
C TYR A 198 13.56 18.60 -12.46
N LYS A 199 13.94 17.38 -12.05
CA LYS A 199 15.29 17.08 -11.53
C LYS A 199 16.39 17.37 -12.57
N ASN A 200 16.08 17.18 -13.84
CA ASN A 200 16.94 17.53 -14.97
C ASN A 200 16.86 19.02 -15.37
N LYS A 201 16.40 19.90 -14.46
CA LYS A 201 16.30 21.36 -14.63
C LYS A 201 15.34 21.82 -15.75
N HIS A 202 14.42 20.97 -16.17
CA HIS A 202 13.34 21.40 -17.08
C HIS A 202 12.19 22.05 -16.30
N VAL A 203 11.49 23.00 -16.95
CA VAL A 203 10.38 23.75 -16.35
C VAL A 203 9.15 22.85 -16.17
N LEU A 204 8.67 22.77 -14.93
CA LEU A 204 7.40 22.14 -14.60
C LEU A 204 6.24 22.99 -15.13
N ARG A 205 5.40 22.46 -16.02
CA ARG A 205 4.21 23.19 -16.46
C ARG A 205 3.07 22.97 -15.46
N LYS A 206 2.67 24.05 -14.76
CA LYS A 206 1.63 24.01 -13.71
C LYS A 206 0.30 23.39 -14.17
N LYS A 207 -0.05 23.55 -15.47
CA LYS A 207 -1.26 22.98 -16.07
C LYS A 207 -1.45 21.49 -15.77
N TYR A 208 -0.36 20.71 -15.77
CA TYR A 208 -0.43 19.27 -15.58
C TYR A 208 -0.87 18.88 -14.16
N ILE A 209 -0.37 19.60 -13.16
CA ILE A 209 -0.71 19.37 -11.75
C ILE A 209 -2.19 19.68 -11.54
N TYR A 210 -2.66 20.83 -12.02
CA TYR A 210 -4.06 21.23 -11.86
C TYR A 210 -5.03 20.24 -12.52
N THR A 211 -4.71 19.74 -13.72
CA THR A 211 -5.54 18.73 -14.39
C THR A 211 -5.56 17.41 -13.63
N ILE A 212 -4.42 16.93 -13.13
CA ILE A 212 -4.36 15.68 -12.35
C ILE A 212 -5.16 15.80 -11.05
N VAL A 213 -5.03 16.93 -10.36
CA VAL A 213 -5.80 17.21 -9.14
C VAL A 213 -7.30 17.26 -9.45
N ALA A 214 -7.70 17.89 -10.56
CA ALA A 214 -9.10 17.91 -10.99
C ALA A 214 -9.65 16.49 -11.27
N VAL A 215 -8.89 15.65 -11.98
CA VAL A 215 -9.26 14.24 -12.22
C VAL A 215 -9.40 13.49 -10.89
N CYS A 216 -8.47 13.69 -9.94
CA CYS A 216 -8.56 13.08 -8.61
C CYS A 216 -9.82 13.51 -7.86
N ILE A 217 -10.19 14.79 -7.92
CA ILE A 217 -11.42 15.30 -7.30
C ILE A 217 -12.65 14.60 -7.89
N CYS A 218 -12.73 14.43 -9.22
CA CYS A 218 -13.83 13.70 -9.84
C CYS A 218 -13.95 12.26 -9.31
N PHE A 219 -12.83 11.54 -9.17
CA PHE A 219 -12.84 10.17 -8.62
C PHE A 219 -13.19 10.13 -7.12
N ILE A 220 -12.77 11.13 -6.33
CA ILE A 220 -13.15 11.25 -4.92
C ILE A 220 -14.65 11.49 -4.78
N LEU A 221 -15.21 12.39 -5.60
CA LEU A 221 -16.66 12.66 -5.62
C LEU A 221 -17.45 11.43 -6.07
N ALA A 222 -16.93 10.67 -7.04
CA ALA A 222 -17.47 9.37 -7.40
C ALA A 222 -17.28 8.30 -6.32
N GLY A 223 -16.40 8.53 -5.34
CA GLY A 223 -16.18 7.69 -4.16
C GLY A 223 -15.07 6.65 -4.30
N ASN A 224 -14.36 6.63 -5.43
CA ASN A 224 -13.13 5.85 -5.54
C ASN A 224 -11.97 6.62 -4.88
N ARG A 225 -11.68 6.28 -3.62
CA ARG A 225 -10.61 6.92 -2.82
C ARG A 225 -9.22 6.32 -3.08
N GLY A 226 -9.17 5.04 -3.43
CA GLY A 226 -7.93 4.29 -3.53
C GLY A 226 -6.98 4.84 -4.59
N MET A 227 -7.52 5.08 -5.78
CA MET A 227 -6.75 5.60 -6.91
C MET A 227 -6.22 7.04 -6.66
N PRO A 228 -7.06 8.02 -6.29
CA PRO A 228 -6.61 9.38 -5.98
C PRO A 228 -5.55 9.42 -4.88
N LEU A 229 -5.71 8.62 -3.82
CA LEU A 229 -4.78 8.65 -2.69
C LEU A 229 -3.36 8.22 -3.12
N GLY A 230 -3.23 7.16 -3.94
CA GLY A 230 -1.91 6.76 -4.45
C GLY A 230 -1.25 7.80 -5.36
N VAL A 231 -2.03 8.48 -6.20
CA VAL A 231 -1.55 9.58 -7.06
C VAL A 231 -1.13 10.79 -6.22
N LEU A 232 -1.94 11.16 -5.22
CA LEU A 232 -1.68 12.29 -4.31
C LEU A 232 -0.45 12.04 -3.43
N LEU A 233 -0.24 10.82 -2.94
CA LEU A 233 0.96 10.44 -2.21
C LEU A 233 2.22 10.58 -3.05
N LEU A 234 2.18 10.11 -4.30
CA LEU A 234 3.31 10.27 -5.22
C LEU A 234 3.58 11.74 -5.55
N LEU A 235 2.53 12.56 -5.71
CA LEU A 235 2.68 14.01 -5.86
C LEU A 235 3.35 14.63 -4.63
N LEU A 236 2.93 14.27 -3.44
CA LEU A 236 3.41 14.82 -2.18
C LEU A 236 4.86 14.45 -1.90
N ILE A 237 5.19 13.16 -1.94
CA ILE A 237 6.54 12.66 -1.69
C ILE A 237 7.48 13.05 -2.84
N GLY A 238 7.01 12.99 -4.10
CA GLY A 238 7.77 13.46 -5.25
C GLY A 238 8.10 14.94 -5.17
N PHE A 239 7.15 15.77 -4.70
CA PHE A 239 7.39 17.19 -4.44
C PHE A 239 8.42 17.42 -3.32
N ASN A 240 8.30 16.67 -2.23
CA ASN A 240 9.23 16.74 -1.09
C ASN A 240 10.67 16.34 -1.48
N ASP A 241 10.81 15.33 -2.34
CA ASP A 241 12.11 14.78 -2.73
C ASP A 241 12.76 15.56 -3.89
N CYS A 242 11.97 16.08 -4.84
CA CYS A 242 12.49 16.69 -6.07
C CYS A 242 12.45 18.22 -6.08
N ILE A 243 11.51 18.86 -5.37
CA ILE A 243 11.26 20.32 -5.47
C ILE A 243 11.66 21.03 -4.19
N ARG A 244 10.95 20.77 -3.08
CA ARG A 244 11.18 21.45 -1.80
C ARG A 244 10.66 20.62 -0.65
N LYS A 245 11.44 20.57 0.43
CA LYS A 245 11.03 19.93 1.68
C LYS A 245 9.74 20.56 2.22
N ILE A 246 8.75 19.72 2.47
CA ILE A 246 7.45 20.10 3.00
C ILE A 246 7.59 20.24 4.52
N ASN A 247 7.02 21.31 5.07
CA ASN A 247 6.97 21.48 6.51
C ASN A 247 5.94 20.50 7.12
N LEU A 248 6.36 19.77 8.16
CA LEU A 248 5.53 18.79 8.86
C LEU A 248 4.24 19.37 9.42
N SER A 249 4.24 20.62 9.89
CA SER A 249 3.02 21.26 10.41
C SER A 249 1.95 21.42 9.33
N TRP A 250 2.34 21.79 8.11
CA TRP A 250 1.42 21.91 6.99
C TRP A 250 0.94 20.53 6.52
N LEU A 251 1.83 19.55 6.49
CA LEU A 251 1.46 18.16 6.17
C LEU A 251 0.40 17.64 7.13
N PHE A 252 0.60 17.83 8.43
CA PHE A 252 -0.34 17.37 9.45
C PHE A 252 -1.69 18.08 9.31
N ALA A 253 -1.69 19.40 9.13
CA ALA A 253 -2.92 20.17 8.92
C ALA A 253 -3.71 19.68 7.69
N PHE A 254 -3.05 19.55 6.53
CA PHE A 254 -3.70 19.04 5.32
C PHE A 254 -4.10 17.57 5.43
N GLY A 255 -3.33 16.76 6.16
CA GLY A 255 -3.63 15.36 6.42
C GLY A 255 -4.92 15.19 7.24
N VAL A 256 -5.05 15.93 8.34
CA VAL A 256 -6.26 15.91 9.19
C VAL A 256 -7.47 16.39 8.38
N ILE A 257 -7.35 17.50 7.64
CA ILE A 257 -8.42 17.98 6.77
C ILE A 257 -8.80 16.91 5.73
N GLY A 258 -7.81 16.29 5.09
CA GLY A 258 -8.03 15.25 4.08
C GLY A 258 -8.79 14.05 4.64
N VAL A 259 -8.39 13.55 5.81
CA VAL A 259 -9.05 12.41 6.47
C VAL A 259 -10.49 12.77 6.86
N VAL A 260 -10.70 13.93 7.49
CA VAL A 260 -12.05 14.39 7.87
C VAL A 260 -12.95 14.54 6.65
N LEU A 261 -12.46 15.13 5.56
CA LEU A 261 -13.24 15.27 4.32
C LEU A 261 -13.56 13.91 3.71
N LEU A 262 -12.59 12.99 3.63
CA LEU A 262 -12.82 11.65 3.08
C LEU A 262 -13.84 10.86 3.90
N SER A 263 -13.78 10.95 5.22
CA SER A 263 -14.76 10.32 6.12
C SER A 263 -16.13 10.96 5.96
N PHE A 264 -16.23 12.30 5.92
CA PHE A 264 -17.48 13.01 5.69
C PHE A 264 -18.14 12.61 4.37
N PHE A 265 -17.39 12.57 3.25
CA PHE A 265 -17.90 12.10 1.97
C PHE A 265 -18.31 10.62 2.00
N SER A 266 -17.80 9.81 2.93
CA SER A 266 -18.26 8.45 3.16
C SER A 266 -19.65 8.39 3.76
N TYR A 267 -19.88 9.18 4.80
CA TYR A 267 -21.15 9.18 5.52
C TYR A 267 -22.24 9.91 4.75
N PHE A 268 -21.92 11.05 4.13
CA PHE A 268 -22.85 11.81 3.30
C PHE A 268 -23.43 10.98 2.14
N ARG A 269 -22.69 9.98 1.66
CA ARG A 269 -23.18 9.04 0.65
C ARG A 269 -24.21 8.06 1.20
N TYR A 270 -23.96 7.53 2.40
CA TYR A 270 -24.85 6.56 3.02
C TYR A 270 -26.17 7.19 3.45
N ASP A 271 -26.10 8.44 3.91
CA ASP A 271 -27.28 9.23 4.23
C ASP A 271 -27.05 10.71 3.85
N SER A 272 -27.66 11.09 2.73
CA SER A 272 -27.59 12.45 2.18
C SER A 272 -28.25 13.51 3.06
N SER A 273 -28.95 13.12 4.12
CA SER A 273 -29.55 14.04 5.09
C SER A 273 -28.59 14.46 6.21
N ILE A 274 -27.45 13.77 6.36
CA ILE A 274 -26.45 14.07 7.39
C ILE A 274 -25.76 15.39 7.08
N SER A 275 -25.93 16.37 7.97
CA SER A 275 -25.15 17.60 7.92
C SER A 275 -23.75 17.40 8.53
N PHE A 276 -22.81 18.30 8.23
CA PHE A 276 -21.47 18.24 8.83
C PHE A 276 -21.48 18.36 10.36
N LEU A 277 -22.52 18.95 10.94
CA LEU A 277 -22.69 19.04 12.40
C LEU A 277 -23.09 17.69 12.99
N ASP A 278 -24.03 16.99 12.35
CA ASP A 278 -24.45 15.64 12.76
C ASP A 278 -23.28 14.63 12.63
N PHE A 279 -22.40 14.82 11.63
CA PHE A 279 -21.19 14.01 11.46
C PHE A 279 -20.24 14.06 12.68
N SER A 280 -20.18 15.19 13.40
CA SER A 280 -19.33 15.30 14.60
C SER A 280 -19.85 14.49 15.78
N ASP A 281 -21.16 14.25 15.84
CA ASP A 281 -21.80 13.45 16.88
C ASP A 281 -21.73 11.93 16.58
N ILE A 282 -21.45 11.55 15.33
CA ILE A 282 -21.30 10.15 14.88
C ILE A 282 -19.89 9.59 15.20
N ILE A 283 -18.88 10.45 15.36
CA ILE A 283 -17.52 10.03 15.67
C ILE A 283 -17.40 9.79 17.18
N GLU A 284 -17.47 8.54 17.60
CA GLU A 284 -17.29 8.15 19.02
C GLU A 284 -15.81 8.21 19.43
N SER A 285 -14.89 7.90 18.50
CA SER A 285 -13.45 7.89 18.72
C SER A 285 -12.70 8.60 17.60
N PRO A 286 -11.61 9.36 17.89
CA PRO A 286 -10.76 9.96 16.86
C PRO A 286 -10.12 8.92 15.93
N PHE A 287 -10.08 7.65 16.34
CA PHE A 287 -9.58 6.56 15.53
C PHE A 287 -10.59 6.05 14.48
N ASP A 288 -11.88 6.39 14.59
CA ASP A 288 -12.91 5.98 13.63
C ASP A 288 -12.65 6.58 12.24
N LEU A 289 -11.94 7.70 12.20
CA LEU A 289 -11.42 8.31 10.98
C LEU A 289 -10.43 7.41 10.20
N PHE A 290 -9.84 6.43 10.87
CA PHE A 290 -8.86 5.49 10.30
C PHE A 290 -9.38 4.05 10.25
N LEU A 291 -10.68 3.85 10.43
CA LEU A 291 -11.32 2.54 10.49
C LEU A 291 -10.94 1.63 9.31
N ASP A 292 -10.88 2.19 8.10
CA ASP A 292 -10.46 1.48 6.88
C ASP A 292 -9.07 0.81 7.01
N LEU A 293 -8.16 1.41 7.77
CA LEU A 293 -6.85 0.83 8.05
C LEU A 293 -6.92 -0.15 9.22
N ILE A 294 -7.69 0.18 10.26
CA ILE A 294 -7.78 -0.61 11.50
C ILE A 294 -8.49 -1.95 11.28
N ILE A 295 -9.51 -1.98 10.43
CA ILE A 295 -10.21 -3.21 10.02
C ILE A 295 -9.26 -4.30 9.55
N ASN A 296 -8.11 -3.92 8.99
CA ASN A 296 -7.12 -4.85 8.50
C ASN A 296 -6.49 -5.76 9.58
N ASN A 297 -6.53 -5.35 10.86
CA ASN A 297 -6.04 -6.19 11.96
C ASN A 297 -6.84 -7.51 12.04
N ARG A 298 -8.12 -7.52 11.66
CA ARG A 298 -8.93 -8.75 11.62
C ARG A 298 -8.34 -9.79 10.67
N ASN A 299 -7.86 -9.34 9.51
CA ASN A 299 -7.26 -10.21 8.50
C ASN A 299 -5.94 -10.80 8.99
N LEU A 300 -5.15 -10.01 9.73
CA LEU A 300 -3.94 -10.49 10.39
C LEU A 300 -4.25 -11.68 11.32
N TYR A 301 -5.27 -11.55 12.18
CA TYR A 301 -5.63 -12.59 13.16
C TYR A 301 -6.23 -13.84 12.50
N SER A 302 -7.19 -13.64 11.58
CA SER A 302 -7.86 -14.73 10.85
C SER A 302 -6.86 -15.64 10.12
N LEU A 303 -5.94 -15.04 9.36
CA LEU A 303 -5.00 -15.80 8.54
C LEU A 303 -3.87 -16.44 9.36
N ILE A 304 -3.43 -15.83 10.46
CA ILE A 304 -2.46 -16.45 11.37
C ILE A 304 -3.11 -17.61 12.12
N SER A 305 -4.33 -17.45 12.65
CA SER A 305 -5.06 -18.55 13.31
C SER A 305 -5.25 -19.74 12.37
N TYR A 306 -5.64 -19.49 11.12
CA TYR A 306 -5.72 -20.55 10.10
C TYR A 306 -4.39 -21.30 9.92
N ALA A 307 -3.28 -20.56 9.78
CA ALA A 307 -1.95 -21.14 9.57
C ALA A 307 -1.47 -21.97 10.76
N GLU A 308 -1.77 -21.54 11.99
CA GLU A 308 -1.44 -22.28 13.21
C GLU A 308 -2.24 -23.60 13.32
N HIS A 309 -3.51 -23.59 12.90
CA HIS A 309 -4.39 -24.75 13.06
C HIS A 309 -4.29 -25.75 11.90
N ASN A 310 -4.11 -25.27 10.67
CA ASN A 310 -4.16 -26.08 9.45
C ASN A 310 -2.80 -26.23 8.74
N GLY A 311 -1.79 -25.49 9.20
CA GLY A 311 -0.48 -25.41 8.55
C GLY A 311 -0.41 -24.36 7.44
N TYR A 312 0.77 -24.27 6.81
CA TYR A 312 1.06 -23.26 5.79
C TYR A 312 0.58 -23.65 4.40
N THR A 313 0.26 -22.65 3.58
CA THR A 313 -0.27 -22.83 2.22
C THR A 313 0.81 -23.02 1.16
N TYR A 314 2.10 -22.81 1.50
CA TYR A 314 3.25 -23.01 0.63
C TYR A 314 3.07 -22.39 -0.77
N PHE A 315 2.71 -21.10 -0.82
CA PHE A 315 2.51 -20.31 -2.04
C PHE A 315 1.20 -20.57 -2.82
N SER A 316 0.36 -21.52 -2.41
CA SER A 316 -0.89 -21.80 -3.14
C SER A 316 -1.82 -20.58 -3.18
N THR A 317 -1.83 -19.76 -2.12
CA THR A 317 -2.59 -18.50 -2.01
C THR A 317 -1.93 -17.28 -2.66
N GLN A 318 -0.86 -17.48 -3.45
CA GLN A 318 -0.10 -16.42 -4.13
C GLN A 318 -0.04 -16.59 -5.65
N LEU A 319 -0.83 -17.52 -6.20
CA LEU A 319 -0.82 -17.83 -7.63
C LEU A 319 -1.32 -16.67 -8.51
N GLY A 320 -2.01 -15.69 -7.92
CA GLY A 320 -2.38 -14.43 -8.56
C GLY A 320 -1.19 -13.66 -9.14
N ILE A 321 0.04 -13.89 -8.68
CA ILE A 321 1.24 -13.26 -9.24
C ILE A 321 1.34 -13.49 -10.75
N PHE A 322 0.98 -14.67 -11.26
CA PHE A 322 1.15 -15.02 -12.68
C PHE A 322 0.28 -14.20 -13.64
N SER A 323 -0.66 -13.39 -13.15
CA SER A 323 -1.39 -12.43 -13.98
C SER A 323 -0.51 -11.35 -14.62
N PHE A 324 0.77 -11.22 -14.27
CA PHE A 324 1.67 -10.36 -15.05
C PHE A 324 1.88 -10.85 -16.49
N ILE A 325 1.68 -12.14 -16.75
CA ILE A 325 1.68 -12.70 -18.10
C ILE A 325 0.22 -12.82 -18.56
N PRO A 326 -0.16 -12.20 -19.68
CA PRO A 326 -1.50 -12.37 -20.25
C PRO A 326 -1.89 -13.84 -20.34
N PHE A 327 -3.08 -14.18 -19.84
CA PHE A 327 -3.68 -15.52 -19.84
C PHE A 327 -2.96 -16.61 -19.01
N ALA A 328 -1.78 -16.35 -18.44
CA ALA A 328 -1.05 -17.38 -17.68
C ALA A 328 -1.77 -17.80 -16.39
N GLN A 329 -2.38 -16.85 -15.67
CA GLN A 329 -3.18 -17.20 -14.50
C GLN A 329 -4.36 -18.11 -14.86
N SER A 330 -5.09 -17.80 -15.94
CA SER A 330 -6.20 -18.64 -16.43
C SER A 330 -5.71 -20.03 -16.86
N PHE A 331 -4.55 -20.12 -17.48
CA PHE A 331 -3.94 -21.40 -17.83
C PHE A 331 -3.63 -22.23 -16.58
N ILE A 332 -3.03 -21.63 -15.56
CA ILE A 332 -2.72 -22.33 -14.30
C ILE A 332 -4.00 -22.83 -13.63
N VAL A 333 -5.02 -21.99 -13.53
CA VAL A 333 -6.33 -22.35 -12.97
C VAL A 333 -6.91 -23.56 -13.68
N ASN A 334 -6.95 -23.53 -15.02
CA ASN A 334 -7.60 -24.57 -15.81
C ASN A 334 -6.80 -25.88 -15.86
N VAL A 335 -5.47 -25.83 -15.82
CA VAL A 335 -4.62 -27.02 -15.92
C VAL A 335 -4.44 -27.72 -14.59
N PHE A 336 -4.31 -26.96 -13.50
CA PHE A 336 -4.07 -27.50 -12.17
C PHE A 336 -5.34 -27.57 -11.31
N ASP A 337 -6.50 -27.26 -11.89
CA ASP A 337 -7.82 -27.25 -11.22
C ASP A 337 -7.81 -26.48 -9.88
N VAL A 338 -7.17 -25.31 -9.91
CA VAL A 338 -7.02 -24.47 -8.71
C VAL A 338 -8.31 -23.68 -8.50
N GLY A 339 -8.98 -23.90 -7.36
CA GLY A 339 -10.13 -23.11 -6.97
C GLY A 339 -9.85 -21.60 -6.96
N LEU A 340 -10.74 -20.80 -7.54
CA LEU A 340 -10.55 -19.34 -7.67
C LEU A 340 -10.31 -18.64 -6.32
N HIS A 341 -10.91 -19.15 -5.24
CA HIS A 341 -10.71 -18.65 -3.87
C HIS A 341 -9.28 -18.84 -3.35
N ASN A 342 -8.49 -19.75 -3.94
CA ASN A 342 -7.10 -19.97 -3.55
C ASN A 342 -6.13 -19.10 -4.36
N LEU A 343 -6.59 -18.25 -5.28
CA LEU A 343 -5.67 -17.49 -6.13
C LEU A 343 -4.93 -16.38 -5.38
N THR A 344 -5.60 -15.73 -4.45
CA THR A 344 -5.04 -14.68 -3.61
C THR A 344 -5.42 -14.94 -2.16
N SER A 345 -4.57 -14.51 -1.22
CA SER A 345 -4.89 -14.59 0.21
C SER A 345 -6.12 -13.75 0.59
N ALA A 346 -6.44 -12.71 -0.19
CA ALA A 346 -7.64 -11.90 0.02
C ALA A 346 -8.92 -12.68 -0.32
N ASP A 347 -8.93 -13.38 -1.46
CA ASP A 347 -10.05 -14.25 -1.85
C ASP A 347 -10.16 -15.42 -0.87
N PHE A 348 -9.02 -15.97 -0.45
CA PHE A 348 -8.96 -17.07 0.51
C PHE A 348 -9.54 -16.67 1.87
N ASN A 349 -9.13 -15.53 2.42
CA ASN A 349 -9.64 -15.02 3.69
C ASN A 349 -11.14 -14.70 3.63
N SER A 350 -11.63 -14.20 2.49
CA SER A 350 -13.05 -13.95 2.27
C SER A 350 -13.82 -15.27 2.23
N TYR A 351 -13.29 -16.29 1.55
CA TYR A 351 -13.86 -17.65 1.53
C TYR A 351 -13.89 -18.31 2.91
N LEU A 352 -12.84 -18.13 3.73
CA LEU A 352 -12.82 -18.65 5.11
C LEU A 352 -13.97 -18.11 5.96
N THR A 353 -14.40 -16.87 5.70
CA THR A 353 -15.40 -16.19 6.53
C THR A 353 -16.82 -16.31 5.96
N PHE A 354 -16.98 -16.28 4.64
CA PHE A 354 -18.28 -16.24 3.97
C PHE A 354 -18.62 -17.50 3.17
N GLY A 355 -17.71 -18.47 3.08
CA GLY A 355 -17.88 -19.65 2.25
C GLY A 355 -18.09 -19.29 0.78
N SER A 356 -19.03 -19.97 0.12
CA SER A 356 -19.34 -19.75 -1.31
C SER A 356 -19.93 -18.37 -1.62
N VAL A 357 -20.37 -17.60 -0.62
CA VAL A 357 -20.93 -16.24 -0.78
C VAL A 357 -19.83 -15.17 -0.83
N ALA A 358 -18.56 -15.56 -0.65
CA ALA A 358 -17.41 -14.66 -0.68
C ALA A 358 -17.25 -13.84 -1.98
N GLY A 359 -17.91 -14.22 -3.07
CA GLY A 359 -17.91 -13.45 -4.32
C GLY A 359 -18.59 -12.09 -4.21
N GLU A 360 -19.44 -11.88 -3.21
CA GLU A 360 -20.21 -10.65 -3.00
C GLU A 360 -19.57 -9.71 -1.96
N LEU A 361 -18.77 -10.26 -1.02
CA LEU A 361 -18.14 -9.51 0.06
C LEU A 361 -16.65 -9.87 0.20
N GLY A 362 -15.78 -8.90 -0.08
CA GLY A 362 -14.33 -9.06 0.03
C GLY A 362 -13.75 -8.49 1.33
N LEU A 363 -13.11 -9.32 2.16
CA LEU A 363 -12.44 -8.89 3.39
C LEU A 363 -11.04 -8.32 3.15
N GLY A 364 -10.40 -8.70 2.04
CA GLY A 364 -9.01 -8.38 1.78
C GLY A 364 -8.03 -9.26 2.56
N THR A 365 -6.77 -8.81 2.64
CA THR A 365 -5.66 -9.53 3.28
C THR A 365 -4.83 -8.58 4.15
N ASN A 366 -3.79 -9.07 4.81
CA ASN A 366 -2.80 -8.26 5.53
C ASN A 366 -1.39 -8.73 5.15
N MET A 367 -0.49 -7.80 4.89
CA MET A 367 0.86 -8.07 4.36
C MET A 367 1.67 -9.05 5.21
N VAL A 368 1.56 -8.95 6.54
CA VAL A 368 2.29 -9.82 7.48
C VAL A 368 1.71 -11.22 7.45
N SER A 369 0.39 -11.34 7.61
CA SER A 369 -0.27 -12.64 7.60
C SER A 369 -0.24 -13.32 6.23
N ASP A 370 -0.18 -12.57 5.14
CA ASP A 370 -0.06 -13.07 3.76
C ASP A 370 1.22 -13.90 3.58
N ILE A 371 2.34 -13.36 4.08
CA ILE A 371 3.62 -14.05 4.11
C ILE A 371 3.60 -15.20 5.13
N TYR A 372 3.05 -14.95 6.32
CA TYR A 372 2.99 -15.96 7.38
C TYR A 372 2.19 -17.20 6.96
N LEU A 373 1.03 -16.99 6.34
CA LEU A 373 0.19 -18.05 5.80
C LEU A 373 0.96 -18.91 4.79
N SER A 374 1.79 -18.28 3.97
CA SER A 374 2.53 -18.96 2.91
C SER A 374 3.76 -19.71 3.41
N PHE A 375 4.50 -19.13 4.38
CA PHE A 375 5.88 -19.54 4.69
C PHE A 375 6.23 -19.51 6.20
N GLY A 376 5.25 -19.26 7.07
CA GLY A 376 5.42 -19.11 8.51
C GLY A 376 6.33 -17.94 8.91
N LEU A 377 6.82 -18.00 10.15
CA LEU A 377 7.69 -16.96 10.72
C LEU A 377 9.00 -16.77 9.94
N ILE A 378 9.57 -17.86 9.40
CA ILE A 378 10.80 -17.79 8.60
C ILE A 378 10.58 -16.93 7.35
N GLY A 379 9.46 -17.13 6.65
CA GLY A 379 9.09 -16.30 5.52
C GLY A 379 8.94 -14.84 5.90
N VAL A 380 8.29 -14.56 7.04
CA VAL A 380 8.12 -13.18 7.53
C VAL A 380 9.47 -12.50 7.73
N VAL A 381 10.42 -13.17 8.39
CA VAL A 381 11.77 -12.63 8.61
C VAL A 381 12.49 -12.36 7.29
N VAL A 382 12.52 -13.34 6.38
CA VAL A 382 13.28 -13.23 5.13
C VAL A 382 12.67 -12.20 4.19
N ILE A 383 11.35 -12.24 3.96
CA ILE A 383 10.69 -11.39 2.96
C ILE A 383 10.65 -9.93 3.41
N PHE A 384 10.35 -9.63 4.68
CA PHE A 384 10.39 -8.24 5.16
C PHE A 384 11.81 -7.67 5.14
N TYR A 385 12.82 -8.46 5.49
CA TYR A 385 14.22 -8.05 5.37
C TYR A 385 14.61 -7.71 3.93
N LEU A 386 14.27 -8.59 2.97
CA LEU A 386 14.53 -8.35 1.55
C LEU A 386 13.74 -7.15 1.02
N PHE A 387 12.50 -6.97 1.47
CA PHE A 387 11.67 -5.82 1.11
C PHE A 387 12.32 -4.50 1.55
N GLY A 388 12.84 -4.44 2.79
CA GLY A 388 13.57 -3.29 3.30
C GLY A 388 14.84 -2.97 2.49
N ILE A 389 15.63 -4.00 2.15
CA ILE A 389 16.81 -3.86 1.29
C ILE A 389 16.41 -3.30 -0.08
N TYR A 390 15.42 -3.90 -0.73
CA TYR A 390 15.01 -3.54 -2.08
C TYR A 390 14.51 -2.10 -2.14
N LEU A 391 13.65 -1.70 -1.20
CA LEU A 391 13.15 -0.33 -1.09
C LEU A 391 14.29 0.68 -0.94
N GLN A 392 15.22 0.45 0.00
CA GLN A 392 16.33 1.38 0.23
C GLN A 392 17.30 1.42 -0.95
N TYR A 393 17.51 0.30 -1.62
CA TYR A 393 18.29 0.21 -2.86
C TYR A 393 17.65 1.05 -3.97
N CYS A 394 16.34 0.92 -4.20
CA CYS A 394 15.61 1.69 -5.21
C CYS A 394 15.63 3.20 -4.90
N LYS A 395 15.40 3.59 -3.63
CA LYS A 395 15.47 4.98 -3.18
C LYS A 395 16.85 5.58 -3.46
N SER A 396 17.91 4.89 -3.06
CA SER A 396 19.30 5.36 -3.18
C SER A 396 19.75 5.48 -4.64
N ASN A 397 19.30 4.58 -5.52
CA ASN A 397 19.69 4.55 -6.93
C ASN A 397 18.68 5.21 -7.88
N SER A 398 17.63 5.83 -7.35
CA SER A 398 16.56 6.51 -8.12
C SER A 398 17.09 7.63 -9.04
N ILE A 399 18.26 8.20 -8.75
CA ILE A 399 18.87 9.23 -9.61
C ILE A 399 19.51 8.61 -10.86
N ASN A 400 20.12 7.44 -10.69
CA ASN A 400 21.00 6.84 -11.69
C ASN A 400 20.29 5.83 -12.59
N SER A 401 19.17 5.28 -12.11
CA SER A 401 18.42 4.25 -12.83
C SER A 401 16.94 4.62 -12.89
N ILE A 402 16.42 4.71 -14.11
CA ILE A 402 15.00 4.89 -14.37
C ILE A 402 14.17 3.76 -13.74
N TYR A 403 14.67 2.52 -13.76
CA TYR A 403 13.99 1.38 -13.14
C TYR A 403 13.92 1.50 -11.62
N CYS A 404 14.99 2.00 -10.98
CA CYS A 404 14.98 2.25 -9.53
C CYS A 404 14.06 3.41 -9.15
N PHE A 405 14.03 4.46 -9.97
CA PHE A 405 13.09 5.57 -9.81
C PHE A 405 11.64 5.07 -9.94
N ILE A 406 11.38 4.29 -10.99
CA ILE A 406 10.08 3.66 -11.23
C ILE A 406 9.65 2.82 -10.04
N ALA A 407 10.52 1.91 -9.61
CA ALA A 407 10.21 1.01 -8.50
C ALA A 407 9.92 1.78 -7.21
N TYR A 408 10.72 2.79 -6.89
CA TYR A 408 10.51 3.62 -5.70
C TYR A 408 9.19 4.41 -5.79
N SER A 409 8.88 5.00 -6.95
CA SER A 409 7.63 5.74 -7.14
C SER A 409 6.38 4.86 -7.03
N VAL A 410 6.40 3.63 -7.55
CA VAL A 410 5.30 2.67 -7.39
C VAL A 410 5.11 2.33 -5.91
N MET A 411 6.19 1.98 -5.21
CA MET A 411 6.16 1.70 -3.77
C MET A 411 5.62 2.89 -2.96
N VAL A 412 6.04 4.12 -3.29
CA VAL A 412 5.51 5.36 -2.70
C VAL A 412 4.01 5.53 -2.94
N SER A 413 3.52 5.25 -4.16
CA SER A 413 2.09 5.36 -4.45
C SER A 413 1.25 4.34 -3.69
N ASP A 414 1.82 3.18 -3.37
CA ASP A 414 1.16 2.09 -2.66
C ASP A 414 1.50 2.04 -1.18
N SER A 415 2.20 3.03 -0.62
CA SER A 415 2.74 2.95 0.75
C SER A 415 1.66 2.82 1.84
N VAL A 416 0.43 3.28 1.57
CA VAL A 416 -0.73 3.11 2.46
C VAL A 416 -1.46 1.78 2.21
N PHE A 417 -1.46 1.29 0.98
CA PHE A 417 -2.22 0.11 0.57
C PHE A 417 -1.44 -1.19 0.77
N ILE A 418 -0.11 -1.14 0.68
CA ILE A 418 0.77 -2.30 0.78
C ILE A 418 0.55 -3.11 2.07
N VAL A 419 0.30 -2.44 3.19
CA VAL A 419 0.10 -3.12 4.48
C VAL A 419 -1.20 -3.92 4.52
N ARG A 420 -2.17 -3.56 3.67
CA ARG A 420 -3.50 -4.19 3.51
C ARG A 420 -3.60 -5.10 2.28
N GLY A 421 -2.50 -5.26 1.55
CA GLY A 421 -2.43 -6.02 0.31
C GLY A 421 -1.51 -7.22 0.42
N SER A 422 -1.52 -8.06 -0.61
CA SER A 422 -0.49 -9.10 -0.77
C SER A 422 0.82 -8.47 -1.21
N VAL A 423 1.94 -8.99 -0.69
CA VAL A 423 3.28 -8.50 -1.04
C VAL A 423 3.57 -8.68 -2.53
N PHE A 424 3.06 -9.76 -3.12
CA PHE A 424 3.34 -10.12 -4.50
C PHE A 424 2.58 -9.26 -5.52
N GLU A 425 1.51 -8.56 -5.12
CA GLU A 425 0.84 -7.59 -6.00
C GLU A 425 1.78 -6.43 -6.38
N ILE A 426 2.65 -6.00 -5.46
CA ILE A 426 3.65 -4.97 -5.79
C ILE A 426 4.69 -5.50 -6.75
N VAL A 427 5.11 -6.76 -6.59
CA VAL A 427 6.06 -7.40 -7.52
C VAL A 427 5.49 -7.40 -8.93
N LYS A 428 4.21 -7.76 -9.08
CA LYS A 428 3.48 -7.69 -10.36
C LYS A 428 3.47 -6.27 -10.93
N LEU A 429 3.16 -5.24 -10.12
CA LEU A 429 3.23 -3.84 -10.57
C LEU A 429 4.63 -3.47 -11.07
N LEU A 430 5.67 -3.83 -10.32
CA LEU A 430 7.06 -3.55 -10.70
C LEU A 430 7.44 -4.20 -12.04
N ILE A 431 6.98 -5.43 -12.30
CA ILE A 431 7.19 -6.13 -13.58
C ILE A 431 6.51 -5.37 -14.72
N TRP A 432 5.27 -4.94 -14.54
CA TRP A 432 4.53 -4.20 -15.57
C TRP A 432 5.19 -2.88 -15.92
N PHE A 433 5.55 -2.06 -14.92
CA PHE A 433 6.21 -0.79 -15.17
C PHE A 433 7.60 -0.95 -15.81
N SER A 434 8.35 -1.98 -15.40
CA SER A 434 9.66 -2.29 -16.02
C SER A 434 9.51 -2.74 -17.47
N THR A 435 8.49 -3.53 -17.76
CA THR A 435 8.17 -3.98 -19.13
C THR A 435 7.76 -2.80 -20.01
N PHE A 436 6.92 -1.89 -19.50
CA PHE A 436 6.54 -0.66 -20.19
C PHE A 436 7.76 0.19 -20.54
N GLU A 437 8.67 0.40 -19.59
CA GLU A 437 9.89 1.17 -19.85
C GLU A 437 10.79 0.50 -20.89
N LYS A 438 10.88 -0.83 -20.87
CA LYS A 438 11.63 -1.57 -21.88
C LYS A 438 11.02 -1.42 -23.28
N LEU A 439 9.70 -1.54 -23.39
CA LEU A 439 8.98 -1.32 -24.65
C LEU A 439 9.19 0.10 -25.18
N ARG A 440 9.11 1.11 -24.32
CA ARG A 440 9.39 2.51 -24.68
C ARG A 440 10.80 2.66 -25.25
N GLN A 441 11.81 2.10 -24.59
CA GLN A 441 13.20 2.17 -25.05
C GLN A 441 13.38 1.52 -26.43
N ILE A 442 12.71 0.39 -26.69
CA ILE A 442 12.70 -0.29 -27.98
C ILE A 442 12.09 0.63 -29.05
N VAL A 443 10.87 1.14 -28.83
CA VAL A 443 10.18 2.03 -29.79
C VAL A 443 11.01 3.29 -30.08
N CYS A 444 11.55 3.95 -29.05
CA CYS A 444 12.40 5.13 -29.23
C CYS A 444 13.72 4.83 -29.97
N SER A 445 14.19 3.58 -29.95
CA SER A 445 15.39 3.18 -30.72
C SER A 445 15.11 3.00 -32.20
N TYR A 446 13.89 2.60 -32.56
CA TYR A 446 13.44 2.47 -33.95
C TYR A 446 13.10 3.82 -34.57
N VAL A 447 12.48 4.74 -33.84
CA VAL A 447 12.11 6.09 -34.34
C VAL A 447 13.33 7.00 -34.59
N LYS A 448 14.50 6.65 -34.04
CA LYS A 448 15.77 7.38 -34.26
C LYS A 448 16.62 6.83 -35.41
N LYS A 449 16.19 5.74 -36.05
CA LYS A 449 16.73 5.25 -37.32
C LYS A 449 15.77 5.66 -38.43
#